data_AF-A0AAV9FQI6-F1
#
_entry.id   AF-A0AAV9FQI6-F1
#
_cell.length_a   1.000
_cell.length_b   1.000
_cell.length_c   1.000
_cell.angle_alpha   90.00
_cell.angle_beta   90.00
_cell.angle_gamma   90.00
#
_symmetry.space_group_name_H-M   'P 1'
#
loop_
_entity.id
_entity.type
_entity.pdbx_description
1 polymer ?
#
loop_
_entity_poly.entity_id
_entity_poly.type
_entity_poly.pdbx_seq_one_letter_code
_entity_poly.pdbx_strand_id
1 'polypeptide(L)'
;MENEKRFCRNCGTHILAESIQCLFCGSFQSLNSISFFRYIAESKFLRTKIFYPILPVLGLFLIVIHVLTRFEKVPLLVSILFFVWAFVFSVSGWIGELILDLKFRGDVKDFKEGFIEWQKRLYDRSPYFSYFGMILFVAVPLIQWQNSLWFSLSSAGIWTLLISFIFLVILPLL
;
A
#
# COMPACT_ATOMS: atom_id res chain seq x y z
N MET A 1 -13.14 35.14 15.96
CA MET A 1 -12.88 34.57 14.63
C MET A 1 -13.02 33.07 14.76
N GLU A 2 -14.01 32.47 14.10
CA GLU A 2 -14.10 31.01 13.99
C GLU A 2 -12.95 30.57 13.09
N ASN A 3 -12.00 29.81 13.64
CA ASN A 3 -10.88 29.30 12.84
C ASN A 3 -11.44 28.39 11.74
N GLU A 4 -11.18 28.74 10.47
CA GLU A 4 -11.56 27.90 9.35
C GLU A 4 -10.99 26.49 9.54
N LYS A 5 -11.86 25.49 9.40
CA LYS A 5 -11.51 24.07 9.49
C LYS A 5 -11.34 23.52 8.09
N ARG A 6 -10.29 22.74 7.87
CA ARG A 6 -10.06 21.97 6.64
C ARG A 6 -9.85 20.49 6.95
N PHE A 7 -9.94 19.65 5.95
CA PHE A 7 -9.65 18.22 6.09
C PHE A 7 -8.15 17.93 5.92
N CYS A 8 -7.61 17.05 6.77
CA CYS A 8 -6.25 16.54 6.63
C CYS A 8 -6.12 15.70 5.36
N ARG A 9 -5.10 15.97 4.55
CA ARG A 9 -4.86 15.26 3.26
C ARG A 9 -4.51 13.78 3.42
N ASN A 10 -4.04 13.36 4.60
CA ASN A 10 -3.64 11.99 4.88
C ASN A 10 -4.76 11.21 5.59
N CYS A 11 -5.20 11.65 6.77
CA CYS A 11 -6.19 10.91 7.56
C CYS A 11 -7.64 11.38 7.38
N GLY A 12 -7.87 12.51 6.70
CA GLY A 12 -9.23 13.03 6.48
C GLY A 12 -9.90 13.64 7.73
N THR A 13 -9.18 13.81 8.84
CA THR A 13 -9.74 14.47 10.04
C THR A 13 -9.79 15.98 9.90
N HIS A 14 -10.69 16.65 10.63
CA HIS A 14 -10.74 18.11 10.68
C HIS A 14 -9.53 18.68 11.43
N ILE A 15 -8.86 19.63 10.79
CA ILE A 15 -7.71 20.35 11.33
C ILE A 15 -7.91 21.86 11.17
N LEU A 16 -7.24 22.65 12.00
CA LEU A 16 -7.20 24.11 11.86
C LEU A 16 -6.52 24.47 10.52
N ALA A 17 -7.05 25.44 9.78
CA ALA A 17 -6.51 25.85 8.48
C ALA A 17 -5.01 26.23 8.57
N GLU A 18 -4.62 26.90 9.66
CA GLU A 18 -3.24 27.34 9.92
C GLU A 18 -2.28 26.22 10.36
N SER A 19 -2.79 25.03 10.70
CA SER A 19 -1.94 23.93 11.15
C SER A 19 -1.02 23.43 10.03
N ILE A 20 0.29 23.50 10.27
CA ILE A 20 1.33 23.01 9.36
C ILE A 20 1.37 21.47 9.37
N GLN A 21 1.12 20.85 10.53
CA GLN A 21 1.15 19.40 10.73
C GLN A 21 -0.15 18.92 11.37
N CYS A 22 -0.67 17.77 10.93
CA CYS A 22 -1.84 17.17 11.55
C CYS A 22 -1.46 16.53 12.89
N LEU A 23 -2.15 16.90 13.97
CA LEU A 23 -1.95 16.34 15.31
C LEU A 23 -2.28 14.84 15.39
N PHE A 24 -3.20 14.34 14.56
CA PHE A 24 -3.67 12.96 14.61
C PHE A 24 -2.74 11.98 13.89
N CYS A 25 -2.29 12.34 12.68
CA CYS A 25 -1.50 11.43 11.85
C CYS A 25 -0.07 11.93 11.57
N GLY A 26 0.32 13.10 12.11
CA GLY A 26 1.66 13.66 11.96
C GLY A 26 2.02 14.14 10.55
N SER A 27 1.10 14.10 9.58
CA SER A 27 1.40 14.48 8.18
C SER A 27 1.43 15.99 8.00
N PHE A 28 2.35 16.46 7.17
CA PHE A 28 2.49 17.87 6.83
C PHE A 28 1.47 18.30 5.78
N GLN A 29 0.90 19.48 5.97
CA GLN A 29 -0.19 20.00 5.15
C GLN A 29 0.26 21.14 4.22
N SER A 30 1.44 21.71 4.45
CA SER A 30 2.05 22.73 3.60
C SER A 30 3.13 22.13 2.70
N LEU A 31 3.16 22.54 1.43
CA LEU A 31 4.22 22.15 0.50
C LEU A 31 5.57 22.76 0.88
N ASN A 32 5.57 23.92 1.53
CA ASN A 32 6.81 24.64 1.87
C ASN A 32 7.55 24.01 3.07
N SER A 33 6.89 23.13 3.84
CA SER A 33 7.48 22.50 5.03
C SER A 33 8.23 21.19 4.76
N ILE A 34 7.99 20.54 3.62
CA ILE A 34 8.57 19.23 3.28
C ILE A 34 8.84 19.12 1.79
N SER A 35 9.65 18.15 1.37
CA SER A 35 9.89 17.90 -0.05
C SER A 35 8.60 17.54 -0.80
N PHE A 36 8.53 17.92 -2.07
CA PHE A 36 7.39 17.65 -2.96
C PHE A 36 6.98 16.17 -2.99
N PHE A 37 7.96 15.27 -3.08
CA PHE A 37 7.69 13.82 -3.09
C PHE A 37 7.07 13.32 -1.79
N ARG A 38 7.57 13.79 -0.63
CA ARG A 38 6.97 13.46 0.67
C ARG A 38 5.55 14.02 0.77
N TYR A 39 5.33 15.23 0.28
CA TYR A 39 4.03 15.88 0.31
C TYR A 39 2.96 15.16 -0.51
N ILE A 40 3.36 14.58 -1.63
CA ILE A 40 2.51 13.74 -2.48
C ILE A 40 2.29 12.37 -1.83
N ALA A 41 3.36 11.75 -1.34
CA ALA A 41 3.31 10.44 -0.70
C ALA A 41 2.42 10.42 0.54
N GLU A 42 2.31 11.54 1.27
CA GLU A 42 1.42 11.68 2.43
C GLU A 42 -0.06 11.88 2.04
N SER A 43 -0.40 12.15 0.78
CA SER A 43 -1.79 12.32 0.34
C SER A 43 -2.49 10.97 0.15
N LYS A 44 -3.54 10.74 0.95
CA LYS A 44 -4.38 9.54 0.82
C LYS A 44 -5.14 9.49 -0.51
N PHE A 45 -5.59 10.64 -1.00
CA PHE A 45 -6.25 10.73 -2.30
C PHE A 45 -5.34 10.23 -3.43
N LEU A 46 -4.10 10.73 -3.49
CA LEU A 46 -3.14 10.30 -4.53
C LEU A 46 -2.82 8.81 -4.42
N ARG A 47 -2.66 8.27 -3.21
CA ARG A 47 -2.41 6.84 -3.02
C ARG A 47 -3.58 5.97 -3.48
N THR A 48 -4.77 6.23 -2.95
CA THR A 48 -5.95 5.39 -3.15
C THR A 48 -6.60 5.54 -4.52
N LYS A 49 -6.61 6.74 -5.10
CA LYS A 49 -7.30 7.04 -6.36
C LYS A 49 -6.40 7.01 -7.58
N ILE A 50 -5.09 7.17 -7.39
CA ILE A 50 -4.13 7.26 -8.50
C ILE A 50 -3.14 6.11 -8.41
N PHE A 51 -2.24 6.09 -7.43
CA PHE A 51 -1.12 5.14 -7.42
C PHE A 51 -1.56 3.67 -7.37
N TYR A 52 -2.40 3.29 -6.41
CA TYR A 52 -2.81 1.90 -6.27
C TYR A 52 -3.57 1.38 -7.49
N PRO A 53 -4.59 2.06 -8.06
CA PRO A 53 -5.30 1.51 -9.21
C PRO A 53 -4.51 1.60 -10.53
N ILE A 54 -3.73 2.66 -10.76
CA ILE A 54 -3.07 2.87 -12.06
C ILE A 54 -1.88 1.93 -12.25
N LEU A 55 -1.10 1.68 -11.20
CA LEU A 55 0.13 0.89 -11.31
C LEU A 55 -0.08 -0.54 -11.86
N PRO A 56 -1.07 -1.35 -11.42
CA PRO A 56 -1.33 -2.66 -12.02
C PRO A 56 -1.84 -2.55 -13.46
N VAL A 57 -2.60 -1.50 -13.81
CA VAL A 57 -3.02 -1.24 -15.20
C VAL A 57 -1.81 -0.97 -16.09
N LEU A 58 -0.85 -0.17 -15.61
CA LEU A 58 0.43 0.05 -16.30
C LEU A 58 1.24 -1.24 -16.42
N GLY A 59 1.27 -2.07 -15.38
CA GLY A 59 1.91 -3.39 -15.44
C GLY A 59 1.30 -4.30 -16.49
N LEU A 60 -0.03 -4.35 -16.58
CA LEU A 60 -0.73 -5.13 -17.59
C LEU A 60 -0.45 -4.59 -19.00
N PHE A 61 -0.50 -3.26 -19.16
CA PHE A 61 -0.19 -2.59 -20.42
C PHE A 61 1.24 -2.90 -20.89
N LEU A 62 2.20 -2.95 -19.96
CA LEU A 62 3.58 -3.32 -20.23
C LEU A 62 3.68 -4.76 -20.76
N ILE A 63 2.96 -5.71 -20.17
CA ILE A 63 2.89 -7.10 -20.69
C ILE A 63 2.34 -7.11 -22.12
N VAL A 64 1.24 -6.39 -22.37
CA VAL A 64 0.61 -6.34 -23.71
C VAL A 64 1.58 -5.79 -24.74
N ILE A 65 2.22 -4.65 -24.46
CA ILE A 65 3.24 -4.08 -25.36
C ILE A 65 4.36 -5.11 -25.57
N HIS A 66 4.83 -5.75 -24.51
CA HIS A 66 5.94 -6.68 -24.60
C HIS A 66 5.67 -7.85 -25.52
N VAL A 67 4.46 -8.40 -25.50
CA VAL A 67 4.03 -9.47 -26.40
C VAL A 67 3.91 -8.97 -27.84
N LEU A 68 3.38 -7.75 -28.04
CA LEU A 68 3.18 -7.18 -29.38
C LEU A 68 4.49 -6.78 -30.07
N THR A 69 5.43 -6.18 -29.33
CA THR A 69 6.71 -5.72 -29.89
C THR A 69 7.79 -6.79 -29.89
N ARG A 70 7.57 -7.91 -29.18
CA ARG A 70 8.57 -8.96 -28.94
C ARG A 70 9.91 -8.37 -28.53
N PHE A 71 9.95 -7.69 -27.38
CA PHE A 71 11.19 -7.12 -26.84
C PHE A 71 12.30 -8.19 -26.69
N GLU A 72 13.12 -8.37 -27.71
CA GLU A 72 14.12 -9.46 -27.77
C GLU A 72 15.16 -9.38 -26.64
N LYS A 73 15.38 -8.19 -26.08
CA LYS A 73 16.37 -7.94 -25.03
C LYS A 73 15.86 -8.18 -23.61
N VAL A 74 14.54 -8.18 -23.38
CA VAL A 74 13.96 -8.27 -22.04
C VAL A 74 13.15 -9.55 -21.96
N PRO A 75 13.41 -10.46 -21.01
CA PRO A 75 12.59 -11.64 -20.85
C PRO A 75 11.15 -11.28 -20.48
N LEU A 76 10.16 -11.99 -21.03
CA LEU A 76 8.74 -11.82 -20.69
C LEU A 76 8.49 -11.94 -19.18
N LEU A 77 9.26 -12.80 -18.50
CA LEU A 77 9.21 -12.98 -17.05
C LEU A 77 9.39 -11.68 -16.28
N VAL A 78 10.25 -10.75 -16.74
CA VAL A 78 10.45 -9.45 -16.09
C VAL A 78 9.17 -8.62 -16.10
N SER A 79 8.45 -8.62 -17.22
CA SER A 79 7.18 -7.90 -17.34
C SER A 79 6.09 -8.54 -16.48
N ILE A 80 6.06 -9.87 -16.40
CA ILE A 80 5.14 -10.61 -15.52
C ILE A 80 5.44 -10.29 -14.05
N LEU A 81 6.71 -10.34 -13.64
CA LEU A 81 7.13 -10.02 -12.27
C LEU A 81 6.80 -8.57 -11.92
N PHE A 82 6.98 -7.61 -12.84
CA PHE A 82 6.59 -6.22 -12.63
C PHE A 82 5.08 -6.08 -12.42
N PHE A 83 4.26 -6.77 -13.22
CA PHE A 83 2.81 -6.78 -13.03
C PHE A 83 2.41 -7.38 -11.68
N VAL A 84 2.98 -8.53 -11.31
CA VAL A 84 2.73 -9.16 -10.01
C VAL A 84 3.12 -8.23 -8.86
N TRP A 85 4.30 -7.61 -8.95
CA TRP A 85 4.75 -6.61 -7.98
C TRP A 85 3.76 -5.46 -7.86
N ALA A 86 3.33 -4.87 -8.99
CA ALA A 86 2.38 -3.77 -9.03
C ALA A 86 1.00 -4.15 -8.45
N PHE A 87 0.55 -5.38 -8.73
CA PHE A 87 -0.71 -5.89 -8.22
C PHE A 87 -0.67 -6.09 -6.71
N VAL A 88 0.37 -6.77 -6.19
CA VAL A 88 0.55 -6.94 -4.74
C VAL A 88 0.70 -5.58 -4.07
N PHE A 89 1.53 -4.67 -4.62
CA PHE A 89 1.67 -3.31 -4.12
C PHE A 89 0.31 -2.62 -3.96
N SER A 90 -0.54 -2.69 -4.99
CA SER A 90 -1.87 -2.08 -4.99
C SER A 90 -2.78 -2.66 -3.92
N VAL A 91 -2.93 -3.98 -3.87
CA VAL A 91 -3.80 -4.68 -2.92
C VAL A 91 -3.34 -4.43 -1.49
N SER A 92 -2.05 -4.61 -1.22
CA SER A 92 -1.45 -4.37 0.09
C SER A 92 -1.57 -2.90 0.50
N GLY A 93 -1.39 -1.96 -0.43
CA GLY A 93 -1.59 -0.53 -0.18
C GLY A 93 -3.00 -0.19 0.26
N TRP A 94 -4.00 -0.70 -0.47
CA TRP A 94 -5.41 -0.54 -0.10
C TRP A 94 -5.74 -1.11 1.28
N ILE A 95 -5.27 -2.32 1.57
CA ILE A 95 -5.48 -2.94 2.89
C ILE A 95 -4.77 -2.13 3.98
N GLY A 96 -3.57 -1.62 3.70
CA GLY A 96 -2.82 -0.75 4.61
C GLY A 96 -3.56 0.54 4.96
N GLU A 97 -4.24 1.15 3.99
CA GLU A 97 -5.11 2.31 4.23
C GLU A 97 -6.30 1.96 5.13
N LEU A 98 -6.95 0.81 4.90
CA LEU A 98 -8.06 0.37 5.74
C LEU A 98 -7.62 0.13 7.18
N ILE A 99 -6.43 -0.45 7.39
CA ILE A 99 -5.85 -0.67 8.71
C ILE A 99 -5.48 0.65 9.38
N LEU A 100 -4.85 1.58 8.65
CA LEU A 100 -4.51 2.90 9.18
C LEU A 100 -5.73 3.74 9.50
N ASP A 101 -6.82 3.59 8.76
CA ASP A 101 -8.08 4.27 9.05
C ASP A 101 -8.65 3.87 10.42
N LEU A 102 -8.52 2.61 10.83
CA LEU A 102 -8.88 2.18 12.19
C LEU A 102 -8.05 2.94 13.23
N LYS A 103 -6.74 3.09 12.99
CA LYS A 103 -5.85 3.84 13.87
C LYS A 103 -6.23 5.31 13.93
N PHE A 104 -6.49 5.95 12.79
CA PHE A 104 -6.82 7.38 12.73
C PHE A 104 -8.19 7.72 13.33
N ARG A 105 -9.12 6.76 13.35
CA ARG A 105 -10.41 6.88 14.07
C ARG A 105 -10.27 6.70 15.58
N GLY A 106 -9.14 6.20 16.05
CA GLY A 106 -8.91 5.86 17.45
C GLY A 106 -9.46 4.50 17.86
N ASP A 107 -9.85 3.65 16.89
CA ASP A 107 -10.36 2.30 17.17
C ASP A 107 -9.24 1.37 17.69
N VAL A 108 -7.99 1.67 17.32
CA VAL A 108 -6.79 0.90 17.68
C VAL A 108 -5.61 1.82 17.94
N LYS A 109 -4.66 1.37 18.77
CA LYS A 109 -3.47 2.17 19.13
C LYS A 109 -2.44 2.18 18.01
N ASP A 110 -2.18 1.01 17.45
CA ASP A 110 -1.09 0.79 16.51
C ASP A 110 -1.51 -0.02 15.28
N PHE A 111 -0.68 0.02 14.24
CA PHE A 111 -0.91 -0.72 12.99
C PHE A 111 -1.09 -2.23 13.23
N LYS A 112 -0.31 -2.80 14.15
CA LYS A 112 -0.41 -4.23 14.52
C LYS A 112 -1.79 -4.58 15.06
N GLU A 113 -2.33 -3.76 15.96
CA GLU A 113 -3.66 -3.96 16.53
C GLU A 113 -4.73 -3.74 15.46
N GLY A 114 -4.56 -2.74 14.59
CA GLY A 114 -5.41 -2.53 13.42
C GLY A 114 -5.42 -3.70 12.45
N PHE A 115 -4.28 -4.37 12.23
CA PHE A 115 -4.22 -5.58 11.40
C PHE A 115 -4.99 -6.74 12.03
N ILE A 116 -4.83 -6.96 13.34
CA ILE A 116 -5.57 -8.00 14.07
C ILE A 116 -7.07 -7.73 14.01
N GLU A 117 -7.48 -6.48 14.21
CA GLU A 117 -8.88 -6.07 14.14
C GLU A 117 -9.45 -6.22 12.72
N TRP A 118 -8.70 -5.82 11.70
CA TRP A 118 -9.06 -6.06 10.30
C TRP A 118 -9.21 -7.56 10.01
N GLN A 119 -8.30 -8.39 10.52
CA GLN A 119 -8.36 -9.85 10.38
C GLN A 119 -9.59 -10.45 11.04
N LYS A 120 -9.93 -10.03 12.27
CA LYS A 120 -11.17 -10.48 12.95
C LYS A 120 -12.41 -10.11 12.14
N ARG A 121 -12.53 -8.86 11.71
CA ARG A 121 -13.65 -8.40 10.86
C ARG A 121 -13.74 -9.15 9.54
N LEU A 122 -12.60 -9.54 8.97
CA LEU A 122 -12.55 -10.35 7.76
C LEU A 122 -12.95 -11.79 8.04
N TYR A 123 -12.53 -12.37 9.17
CA TYR A 123 -12.89 -13.72 9.61
C TYR A 123 -14.40 -13.87 9.81
N ASP A 124 -15.03 -12.90 10.48
CA ASP A 124 -16.49 -12.89 10.73
C ASP A 124 -17.30 -12.87 9.43
N ARG A 125 -16.74 -12.27 8.35
CA ARG A 125 -17.37 -12.26 7.02
C ARG A 125 -17.05 -13.50 6.20
N SER A 126 -15.80 -13.93 6.24
CA SER A 126 -15.32 -15.10 5.51
C SER A 126 -14.01 -15.63 6.09
N PRO A 127 -14.05 -16.78 6.77
CA PRO A 127 -12.86 -17.41 7.35
C PRO A 127 -11.76 -17.68 6.32
N TYR A 128 -12.14 -18.14 5.12
CA TYR A 128 -11.18 -18.45 4.04
C TYR A 128 -10.37 -17.22 3.61
N PHE A 129 -11.01 -16.07 3.45
CA PHE A 129 -10.31 -14.83 3.10
C PHE A 129 -9.43 -14.32 4.25
N SER A 130 -9.85 -14.52 5.50
CA SER A 130 -9.01 -14.19 6.66
C SER A 130 -7.73 -15.03 6.68
N TYR A 131 -7.83 -16.36 6.57
CA TYR A 131 -6.65 -17.22 6.51
C TYR A 131 -5.73 -16.88 5.35
N PHE A 132 -6.30 -16.62 4.16
CA PHE A 132 -5.51 -16.18 3.01
C PHE A 132 -4.81 -14.84 3.27
N GLY A 133 -5.50 -13.88 3.88
CA GLY A 133 -4.93 -12.61 4.31
C GLY A 133 -3.81 -12.79 5.33
N MET A 134 -3.93 -13.71 6.29
CA MET A 134 -2.87 -13.99 7.26
C MET A 134 -1.61 -14.52 6.58
N ILE A 135 -1.75 -15.40 5.59
CA ILE A 135 -0.63 -15.95 4.81
C ILE A 135 0.01 -14.83 3.97
N LEU A 136 -0.80 -14.05 3.26
CA LEU A 136 -0.32 -12.95 2.43
C LEU A 136 0.44 -11.87 3.22
N PHE A 137 0.06 -11.68 4.48
CA PHE A 137 0.51 -10.56 5.31
C PHE A 137 1.21 -11.02 6.59
N VAL A 138 1.85 -12.19 6.57
CA VAL A 138 2.48 -12.77 7.76
C VAL A 138 3.54 -11.87 8.41
N ALA A 139 4.25 -11.05 7.61
CA ALA A 139 5.27 -10.12 8.09
C ALA A 139 4.70 -8.81 8.70
N VAL A 140 3.39 -8.57 8.54
CA VAL A 140 2.73 -7.32 8.94
C VAL A 140 2.76 -7.05 10.45
N PRO A 141 2.39 -7.99 11.33
CA PRO A 141 2.36 -7.73 12.77
C PRO A 141 3.75 -7.61 13.42
N LEU A 142 4.82 -7.86 12.66
CA LEU A 142 6.21 -7.81 13.15
C LEU A 142 6.82 -6.40 13.08
N ILE A 143 6.28 -5.50 12.26
CA ILE A 143 6.84 -4.18 11.98
C ILE A 143 5.79 -3.09 12.29
N GLN A 144 6.22 -2.02 12.96
CA GLN A 144 5.37 -0.85 13.16
C GLN A 144 5.37 0.03 11.91
N TRP A 145 4.32 -0.10 11.10
CA TRP A 145 4.14 0.70 9.90
C TRP A 145 3.54 2.07 10.21
N GLN A 146 4.25 3.13 9.79
CA GLN A 146 3.78 4.51 9.93
C GLN A 146 2.90 4.97 8.75
N ASN A 147 3.08 4.34 7.58
CA ASN A 147 2.36 4.68 6.34
C ASN A 147 2.10 3.40 5.53
N SER A 148 0.96 3.36 4.84
CA SER A 148 0.53 2.28 3.94
C SER A 148 1.50 2.07 2.77
N LEU A 149 2.19 3.12 2.31
CA LEU A 149 3.17 3.00 1.22
C LEU A 149 4.34 2.08 1.57
N TRP A 150 4.94 2.27 2.74
CA TRP A 150 6.07 1.44 3.16
C TRP A 150 5.65 -0.01 3.35
N PHE A 151 4.47 -0.21 3.95
CA PHE A 151 3.87 -1.54 4.07
C PHE A 151 3.65 -2.19 2.69
N SER A 152 3.06 -1.46 1.75
CA SER A 152 2.80 -1.89 0.39
C SER A 152 4.08 -2.24 -0.39
N LEU A 153 5.10 -1.38 -0.33
CA LEU A 153 6.42 -1.62 -0.94
C LEU A 153 7.08 -2.87 -0.39
N SER A 154 7.10 -3.02 0.93
CA SER A 154 7.71 -4.19 1.58
C SER A 154 6.96 -5.47 1.25
N SER A 155 5.63 -5.45 1.27
CA SER A 155 4.80 -6.59 0.90
C SER A 155 5.03 -7.02 -0.56
N ALA A 156 5.00 -6.07 -1.49
CA ALA A 156 5.26 -6.32 -2.90
C ALA A 156 6.68 -6.86 -3.13
N GLY A 157 7.68 -6.31 -2.45
CA GLY A 157 9.07 -6.78 -2.51
C GLY A 157 9.22 -8.22 -2.03
N ILE A 158 8.69 -8.55 -0.84
CA ILE A 158 8.77 -9.90 -0.27
C ILE A 158 8.13 -10.93 -1.22
N TRP A 159 6.91 -10.66 -1.70
CA TRP A 159 6.21 -11.59 -2.59
C TRP A 159 6.90 -11.73 -3.94
N THR A 160 7.41 -10.64 -4.51
CA THR A 160 8.13 -10.70 -5.78
C THR A 160 9.43 -11.48 -5.67
N LEU A 161 10.17 -11.33 -4.56
CA LEU A 161 11.38 -12.12 -4.29
C LEU A 161 11.07 -13.60 -4.09
N LEU A 162 10.02 -13.93 -3.32
CA LEU A 162 9.59 -15.32 -3.11
C LEU A 162 9.19 -15.98 -4.43
N ILE A 163 8.37 -15.30 -5.24
CA ILE A 163 7.93 -15.80 -6.55
C ILE A 163 9.16 -15.96 -7.47
N SER A 164 10.03 -14.95 -7.54
CA SER A 164 11.24 -15.03 -8.36
C SER A 164 12.13 -16.20 -7.93
N PHE A 165 12.31 -16.43 -6.62
CA PHE A 165 13.08 -17.54 -6.11
C PHE A 165 12.49 -18.90 -6.50
N ILE A 166 11.17 -19.06 -6.40
CA ILE A 166 10.49 -20.30 -6.81
C ILE A 166 10.70 -20.56 -8.31
N PHE A 167 10.47 -19.55 -9.17
CA PHE A 167 10.53 -19.74 -10.62
C PHE A 167 11.95 -19.82 -11.18
N LEU A 168 12.91 -19.10 -10.59
CA LEU A 168 14.28 -19.04 -11.09
C LEU A 168 15.23 -20.05 -10.45
N VAL A 169 14.91 -20.53 -9.23
CA VAL A 169 15.79 -21.42 -8.48
C VAL A 169 15.14 -22.78 -8.24
N ILE A 170 13.95 -22.83 -7.64
CA ILE A 170 13.34 -24.12 -7.24
C ILE A 170 12.89 -24.93 -8.45
N LEU A 171 12.10 -24.34 -9.36
CA LEU A 171 11.56 -25.07 -10.51
C LEU A 171 12.65 -25.63 -11.44
N PRO A 172 13.75 -24.92 -11.74
CA PRO A 172 14.83 -25.49 -12.54
C PRO A 172 15.64 -26.61 -11.84
N LEU A 173 15.53 -26.75 -10.52
CA LEU A 173 16.22 -27.78 -9.73
C LEU A 173 15.38 -29.07 -9.53
N LEU A 174 14.08 -29.03 -9.86
CA LEU A 174 13.15 -30.16 -9.83
C LEU A 174 13.16 -30.91 -11.17
#